data_AF-A0A0C3JKM8-F1
#
_entry.id   AF-A0A0C3JKM8-F1
#
_cell.length_a   1.000
_cell.length_b   1.000
_cell.length_c   1.000
_cell.angle_alpha   90.00
_cell.angle_beta   90.00
_cell.angle_gamma   90.00
#
_symmetry.space_group_name_H-M   'P 1'
#
loop_
_entity.id
_entity.type
_entity.pdbx_description
1 polymer ?
#
loop_
_entity_poly.entity_id
_entity_poly.type
_entity_poly.pdbx_seq_one_letter_code
_entity_poly.pdbx_strand_id
1 'polypeptide(L)'
;MLRYLSLPRTQQPHTCGWVVGGEPCNDVLFPEQFSGHLTTHGIRGNGTTNMLCCWVGCNAPKMKKESVLRHVFEVHLELRFECPDCGLSFTRKTSLNHHRKSKHF
;
A
#
# COMPACT_ATOMS: atom_id res chain seq x y z
N MET A 1 -8.45 -20.96 4.04
CA MET A 1 -7.44 -19.88 3.93
C MET A 1 -6.30 -20.18 2.94
N LEU A 2 -6.05 -21.45 2.56
CA LEU A 2 -4.97 -21.83 1.60
C LEU A 2 -5.13 -21.31 0.16
N ARG A 3 -6.29 -20.74 -0.22
CA ARG A 3 -6.57 -20.32 -1.61
C ARG A 3 -5.84 -19.04 -2.04
N TYR A 4 -5.34 -18.24 -1.10
CA TYR A 4 -4.73 -16.94 -1.40
C TYR A 4 -3.20 -17.00 -1.50
N LEU A 5 -2.55 -18.03 -0.98
CA LEU A 5 -1.08 -18.12 -0.92
C LEU A 5 -0.43 -18.21 -2.31
N SER A 6 -1.15 -18.72 -3.31
CA SER A 6 -0.71 -18.79 -4.71
C SER A 6 -1.08 -17.57 -5.54
N LEU A 7 -1.87 -16.63 -5.00
CA LEU A 7 -2.27 -15.43 -5.72
C LEU A 7 -1.23 -14.32 -5.57
N PRO A 8 -1.14 -13.37 -6.53
CA PRO A 8 -0.35 -12.15 -6.36
C PRO A 8 -0.71 -11.42 -5.07
N ARG A 9 0.27 -10.78 -4.41
CA ARG A 9 0.05 -10.00 -3.18
C ARG A 9 -1.07 -8.95 -3.31
N THR A 10 -1.32 -8.43 -4.50
CA THR A 10 -2.41 -7.49 -4.80
C THR A 10 -3.81 -8.09 -4.64
N GLN A 11 -3.93 -9.40 -4.54
CA GLN A 11 -5.18 -10.15 -4.37
C GLN A 11 -5.24 -10.89 -3.02
N GLN A 12 -4.19 -10.80 -2.20
CA GLN A 12 -4.17 -11.39 -0.87
C GLN A 12 -4.72 -10.41 0.17
N PRO A 13 -5.36 -10.89 1.25
CA PRO A 13 -5.66 -10.06 2.40
C PRO A 13 -4.38 -9.71 3.17
N HIS A 14 -4.34 -8.51 3.75
CA HIS A 14 -3.22 -7.99 4.55
C HIS A 14 -3.74 -7.52 5.91
N THR A 15 -2.92 -7.69 6.93
CA THR A 15 -3.21 -7.22 8.29
C THR A 15 -2.73 -5.79 8.45
N CYS A 16 -3.62 -4.90 8.91
CA CYS A 16 -3.28 -3.52 9.20
C CYS A 16 -2.41 -3.44 10.47
N GLY A 17 -1.17 -3.02 10.31
CA GLY A 17 -0.23 -2.80 11.42
C GLY A 17 -0.23 -1.38 11.98
N TRP A 18 -1.26 -0.57 11.71
CA TRP A 18 -1.33 0.80 12.22
C TRP A 18 -1.55 0.82 13.74
N VAL A 19 -0.75 1.59 14.47
CA VAL A 19 -0.83 1.70 15.94
C VAL A 19 -1.76 2.84 16.34
N VAL A 20 -2.76 2.53 17.18
CA VAL A 20 -3.70 3.49 17.77
C VAL A 20 -3.69 3.31 19.28
N GLY A 21 -3.33 4.36 20.03
CA GLY A 21 -3.33 4.30 21.49
C GLY A 21 -2.35 3.28 22.09
N GLY A 22 -1.32 2.88 21.35
CA GLY A 22 -0.32 1.88 21.77
C GLY A 22 -0.53 0.48 21.20
N GLU A 23 -1.71 0.18 20.67
CA GLU A 23 -2.04 -1.15 20.14
C GLU A 23 -2.17 -1.17 18.60
N PRO A 24 -1.73 -2.24 17.92
CA PRO A 24 -1.92 -2.40 16.49
C PRO A 24 -3.39 -2.70 16.13
N CYS A 25 -3.85 -2.13 15.01
CA CYS A 25 -5.22 -2.25 14.51
C CYS A 25 -5.64 -3.70 14.23
N ASN A 26 -4.78 -4.52 13.62
CA ASN A 26 -4.99 -5.93 13.30
C ASN A 26 -6.17 -6.27 12.36
N ASP A 27 -6.87 -5.29 11.79
CA ASP A 27 -7.90 -5.54 10.78
C ASP A 27 -7.31 -6.25 9.56
N VAL A 28 -7.99 -7.30 9.09
CA VAL A 28 -7.60 -8.08 7.90
C VAL A 28 -8.41 -7.59 6.70
N LEU A 29 -7.71 -7.01 5.72
CA LEU A 29 -8.33 -6.25 4.64
C LEU A 29 -7.69 -6.58 3.29
N PHE A 30 -8.47 -6.50 2.21
CA PHE A 30 -7.93 -6.51 0.86
C PHE A 30 -7.35 -5.13 0.48
N PRO A 31 -6.36 -5.06 -0.43
CA PRO A 31 -5.73 -3.80 -0.83
C PRO A 31 -6.71 -2.68 -1.23
N GLU A 32 -7.82 -3.03 -1.87
CA GLU A 32 -8.86 -2.07 -2.27
C GLU A 32 -9.55 -1.38 -1.08
N GLN A 33 -9.63 -2.05 0.08
CA GLN A 33 -10.30 -1.56 1.28
C GLN A 33 -9.43 -0.61 2.11
N PHE A 34 -8.09 -0.66 1.96
CA PHE A 34 -7.17 0.15 2.75
C PHE A 34 -7.37 1.66 2.55
N SER A 35 -7.75 2.11 1.36
CA SER A 35 -7.96 3.53 1.08
C SER A 35 -9.02 4.16 2.01
N GLY A 36 -10.15 3.47 2.19
CA GLY A 36 -11.21 3.86 3.11
C GLY A 36 -10.87 3.55 4.57
N HIS A 37 -10.29 2.38 4.82
CA HIS A 37 -9.92 1.96 6.18
C HIS A 37 -8.91 2.91 6.83
N LEU A 38 -7.86 3.35 6.11
CA LEU A 38 -6.88 4.28 6.68
C LEU A 38 -7.49 5.61 7.16
N THR A 39 -8.68 5.97 6.68
CA THR A 39 -9.39 7.16 7.18
C THR A 39 -9.88 7.01 8.62
N THR A 40 -10.02 5.78 9.15
CA THR A 40 -10.35 5.53 10.56
C THR A 40 -9.17 5.88 11.48
N HIS A 41 -7.94 5.82 10.96
CA HIS A 41 -6.70 6.17 11.64
C HIS A 41 -6.35 7.67 11.58
N GLY A 42 -7.32 8.52 11.27
CA GLY A 42 -7.10 9.97 11.21
C GLY A 42 -6.34 10.42 9.96
N ILE A 43 -6.19 9.56 8.93
CA ILE A 43 -5.72 9.95 7.59
C ILE A 43 -6.86 10.70 6.85
N ARG A 44 -7.34 11.79 7.47
CA ARG A 44 -8.41 12.70 7.02
C ARG A 44 -7.84 14.13 6.93
N GLY A 45 -8.37 14.99 6.04
CA GLY A 45 -7.91 16.39 5.87
C GLY A 45 -7.33 16.77 4.49
N ASN A 46 -6.97 18.04 4.30
CA ASN A 46 -6.47 18.60 3.04
C ASN A 46 -4.97 18.31 2.79
N GLY A 47 -4.54 18.38 1.51
CA GLY A 47 -3.23 17.90 1.02
C GLY A 47 -1.97 18.61 1.54
N THR A 48 -2.09 19.58 2.44
CA THR A 48 -0.95 20.30 3.04
C THR A 48 -0.51 19.72 4.39
N THR A 49 -1.29 18.84 5.01
CA THR A 49 -0.93 18.23 6.29
C THR A 49 0.16 17.16 6.11
N ASN A 50 1.28 17.36 6.79
CA ASN A 50 2.32 16.34 6.94
C ASN A 50 1.93 15.35 8.04
N MET A 51 2.10 14.06 7.77
CA MET A 51 1.71 13.00 8.68
C MET A 51 2.85 11.99 8.85
N LEU A 52 2.87 11.35 10.02
CA LEU A 52 3.74 10.22 10.31
C LEU A 52 3.03 8.92 9.92
N CYS A 53 3.81 7.92 9.53
CA CYS A 53 3.30 6.55 9.42
C CYS A 53 3.39 5.91 10.81
N CYS A 54 2.26 5.57 11.42
CA CYS A 54 2.22 4.90 12.72
C CYS A 54 2.16 3.38 12.60
N TRP A 55 2.65 2.81 11.49
CA TRP A 55 2.74 1.36 11.36
C TRP A 55 3.76 0.81 12.36
N VAL A 56 3.51 -0.37 12.93
CA VAL A 56 4.41 -1.04 13.88
C VAL A 56 5.83 -1.10 13.29
N GLY A 57 6.78 -0.50 14.00
CA GLY A 57 8.19 -0.49 13.61
C GLY A 57 8.55 0.43 12.43
N CYS A 58 7.62 1.27 11.95
CA CYS A 58 7.93 2.22 10.88
C CYS A 58 8.55 3.51 11.43
N ASN A 59 9.71 3.88 10.90
CA ASN A 59 10.42 5.12 11.25
C ASN A 59 10.58 6.03 10.03
N ALA A 60 9.67 5.95 9.07
CA ALA A 60 9.69 6.78 7.87
C ALA A 60 9.54 8.27 8.26
N PRO A 61 10.22 9.19 7.55
CA PRO A 61 10.06 10.61 7.79
C PRO A 61 8.61 11.04 7.50
N LYS A 62 8.21 12.16 8.09
CA LYS A 62 6.92 12.79 7.81
C LYS A 62 6.73 12.99 6.31
N MET A 63 5.54 12.67 5.82
CA MET A 63 5.19 12.78 4.40
C MET A 63 3.83 13.43 4.22
N LYS A 64 3.57 13.93 3.01
CA LYS A 64 2.24 14.46 2.67
C LYS A 64 1.19 13.37 2.85
N LYS A 65 -0.01 13.75 3.27
CA LYS A 65 -1.15 12.83 3.42
C LYS A 65 -1.38 11.92 2.23
N GLU A 66 -1.37 12.47 1.02
CA GLU A 66 -1.57 11.71 -0.24
C GLU A 66 -0.48 10.65 -0.48
N SER A 67 0.70 10.83 0.12
CA SER A 67 1.81 9.88 0.03
C SER A 67 1.74 8.75 1.06
N VAL A 68 0.97 8.90 2.15
CA VAL A 68 0.88 7.87 3.20
C VAL A 68 0.25 6.59 2.64
N LEU A 69 -0.86 6.69 1.91
CA LEU A 69 -1.51 5.52 1.32
C LEU A 69 -0.56 4.75 0.38
N ARG A 70 0.18 5.50 -0.46
CA ARG A 70 1.18 4.92 -1.35
C ARG A 70 2.31 4.25 -0.57
N HIS A 71 2.85 4.94 0.45
CA HIS A 71 3.88 4.38 1.31
C HIS A 71 3.43 3.07 1.96
N VAL A 72 2.21 3.02 2.50
CA VAL A 72 1.63 1.80 3.07
C VAL A 72 1.59 0.68 2.03
N PHE A 73 1.11 0.95 0.82
CA PHE A 73 1.02 -0.07 -0.24
C PHE A 73 2.39 -0.59 -0.68
N GLU A 74 3.36 0.29 -0.83
CA GLU A 74 4.70 -0.06 -1.32
C GLU A 74 5.56 -0.74 -0.24
N VAL A 75 5.46 -0.31 1.02
CA VAL A 75 6.36 -0.73 2.10
C VAL A 75 5.75 -1.78 3.01
N HIS A 76 4.48 -1.64 3.38
CA HIS A 76 3.87 -2.51 4.39
C HIS A 76 3.06 -3.66 3.80
N LEU A 77 2.40 -3.43 2.66
CA LEU A 77 1.72 -4.49 1.92
C LEU A 77 2.64 -5.11 0.84
N GLU A 78 3.76 -4.45 0.56
CA GLU A 78 4.76 -4.75 -0.49
C GLU A 78 4.11 -5.11 -1.83
N LEU A 79 3.12 -4.31 -2.22
CA LEU A 79 2.41 -4.51 -3.47
C LEU A 79 3.34 -4.23 -4.65
N ARG A 80 3.36 -5.17 -5.59
CA ARG A 80 4.09 -5.08 -6.84
C ARG A 80 3.13 -5.29 -8.00
N PHE A 81 3.41 -4.59 -9.10
CA PHE A 81 2.68 -4.68 -10.35
C PHE A 81 3.58 -5.35 -11.37
N GLU A 82 3.22 -6.56 -11.78
CA GLU A 82 3.97 -7.32 -12.78
C GLU A 82 3.54 -6.93 -14.19
N CYS A 83 4.51 -6.80 -15.09
CA CYS A 83 4.24 -6.65 -16.51
C CYS A 83 3.77 -7.97 -17.11
N PRO A 84 2.58 -8.04 -17.73
CA PRO A 84 2.09 -9.28 -18.30
C PRO A 84 2.89 -9.74 -19.53
N ASP A 85 3.64 -8.83 -20.18
CA ASP A 85 4.38 -9.10 -21.41
C ASP A 85 5.79 -9.65 -21.14
N CYS A 86 6.40 -9.31 -20.00
CA CYS A 86 7.78 -9.70 -19.69
C CYS A 86 8.06 -10.11 -18.24
N GLY A 87 7.08 -10.08 -17.35
CA GLY A 87 7.23 -10.47 -15.94
C GLY A 87 7.99 -9.46 -15.06
N LEU A 88 8.42 -8.31 -15.60
CA LEU A 88 9.10 -7.30 -14.79
C LEU A 88 8.16 -6.68 -13.76
N SER A 89 8.64 -6.60 -12.51
CA SER A 89 7.87 -6.09 -11.37
C SER A 89 8.17 -4.64 -11.05
N PHE A 90 7.12 -3.86 -10.81
CA PHE A 90 7.19 -2.43 -10.48
C PHE A 90 6.48 -2.13 -9.16
N THR A 91 6.94 -1.13 -8.41
CA THR A 91 6.26 -0.67 -7.18
C THR A 91 5.01 0.16 -7.47
N ARG A 92 4.89 0.72 -8.69
CA ARG A 92 3.82 1.65 -9.07
C ARG A 92 3.19 1.26 -10.39
N LYS A 93 1.86 1.37 -10.46
CA LYS A 93 1.08 1.15 -11.69
C LYS A 93 1.46 2.12 -12.82
N THR A 94 1.80 3.37 -12.49
CA THR A 94 2.26 4.36 -13.48
C THR A 94 3.60 3.97 -14.10
N SER A 95 4.54 3.49 -13.27
CA SER A 95 5.84 2.97 -13.75
C SER A 95 5.65 1.78 -14.68
N LEU A 96 4.80 0.81 -14.29
CA LEU A 96 4.46 -0.33 -15.15
C LEU A 96 3.85 0.13 -16.48
N ASN A 97 2.88 1.05 -16.45
CA ASN A 97 2.22 1.52 -17.66
C ASN A 97 3.19 2.22 -18.62
N HIS A 98 4.10 3.05 -18.08
CA HIS A 98 5.14 3.69 -18.88
C HIS A 98 6.11 2.67 -19.48
N HIS A 99 6.58 1.71 -18.67
CA HIS A 99 7.41 0.62 -19.14
C HIS A 99 6.75 -0.13 -20.30
N ARG A 100 5.48 -0.52 -20.14
CA ARG A 100 4.75 -1.27 -21.14
C ARG A 100 4.59 -0.48 -22.44
N LYS A 101 4.24 0.82 -22.34
CA LYS A 101 4.15 1.74 -23.49
C LYS A 101 5.46 1.97 -24.23
N SER A 102 6.62 1.79 -23.58
CA SER A 102 7.93 2.06 -24.19
C SER A 102 8.65 0.80 -24.66
N LYS A 103 8.29 -0.38 -24.13
CA LYS A 103 9.01 -1.64 -24.37
C LYS A 103 8.18 -2.69 -25.12
N HIS A 104 6.85 -2.57 -25.10
CA HIS A 104 5.92 -3.56 -25.66
C HIS A 104 4.86 -2.94 -26.58
N PHE A 105 4.89 -1.61 -26.75
CA PHE A 105 4.09 -0.83 -27.70
C PHE A 105 4.99 0.22 -28.34
#